data_AF-A0A7V5H0A6-F1
#
_entry.id   AF-A0A7V5H0A6-F1
#
_cell.length_a   1.000
_cell.length_b   1.000
_cell.length_c   1.000
_cell.angle_alpha   90.00
_cell.angle_beta   90.00
_cell.angle_gamma   90.00
#
_symmetry.space_group_name_H-M   'P 1'
#
loop_
_entity.id
_entity.type
_entity.pdbx_description
1 polymer ?
#
loop_
_entity_poly.entity_id
_entity_poly.type
_entity_poly.pdbx_seq_one_letter_code
_entity_poly.pdbx_strand_id
1 'polypeptide(L)'
;MKILLSSITLFLLLISNAYSQRVGFIASDVIREKFPEAKQAEQRIRSIVEEWKRDIEDMEKRIENLKFEINKNRLIWTEEEKKQKEKELEDLTTQKLVYSRKKFEPG
;
A
#
# COMPACT_ATOMS: atom_id res chain seq x y z
N MET A 1 25.35 57.65 25.02
CA MET A 1 24.21 56.90 25.62
C MET A 1 22.89 57.06 24.85
N LYS A 2 22.49 58.26 24.41
CA LYS A 2 21.23 58.50 23.67
C LYS A 2 21.10 57.76 22.32
N ILE A 3 22.20 57.61 21.58
CA ILE A 3 22.23 56.94 20.27
C ILE A 3 22.05 55.42 20.41
N LEU A 4 22.65 54.81 21.43
CA LEU A 4 22.45 53.39 21.78
C LEU A 4 20.99 53.12 22.20
N LEU A 5 20.40 54.04 22.97
CA LEU A 5 18.99 53.95 23.36
C LEU A 5 18.07 54.02 22.14
N SER A 6 18.32 54.96 21.22
CA SER A 6 17.57 55.11 19.97
C SER A 6 17.69 53.89 19.05
N SER A 7 18.88 53.28 18.97
CA SER A 7 19.10 52.06 18.17
C SER A 7 18.35 50.84 18.75
N ILE A 8 18.27 50.73 20.08
CA ILE A 8 17.50 49.69 20.76
C ILE A 8 15.99 49.87 20.50
N THR A 9 15.49 51.11 20.56
CA THR A 9 14.08 51.39 20.27
C THR A 9 13.72 51.06 18.83
N LEU A 10 14.61 51.35 17.87
CA LEU A 10 14.40 51.02 16.46
C LEU A 10 14.41 49.50 16.24
N PHE A 11 15.28 48.76 16.92
CA PHE A 11 15.33 47.30 16.85
C PHE A 11 14.04 46.66 17.41
N LEU A 12 13.51 47.17 18.53
CA LEU A 12 12.24 46.70 19.09
C LEU A 12 11.04 46.90 18.16
N LEU A 13 11.01 47.98 17.38
CA LEU A 13 9.93 48.26 16.43
C LEU A 13 9.89 47.26 15.27
N LEU A 14 11.04 46.71 14.86
CA LEU A 14 11.14 45.76 13.74
C LEU A 14 10.65 44.34 14.08
N ILE A 15 10.57 43.96 15.36
CA ILE A 15 10.18 42.61 15.82
C ILE A 15 8.65 42.41 15.80
N SER A 16 7.87 43.49 15.66
CA SER A 16 6.39 43.47 15.73
C SER A 16 5.69 42.74 14.57
N ASN A 17 6.40 42.37 13.49
CA ASN A 17 5.83 41.74 12.29
C ASN A 17 5.92 40.20 12.25
N ALA A 18 6.32 39.53 13.33
CA ALA A 18 6.55 38.08 13.34
C ALA A 18 5.28 37.19 13.40
N TYR A 19 4.07 37.77 13.45
CA TYR A 19 2.82 37.03 13.70
C TYR A 19 1.96 36.74 12.45
N SER A 20 2.55 36.55 11.27
CA SER A 20 1.81 36.29 10.00
C SER A 20 1.59 34.80 9.67
N GLN A 21 1.86 33.89 10.60
CA GLN A 21 1.68 32.45 10.36
C GLN A 21 0.19 32.09 10.45
N ARG A 22 -0.45 31.92 9.30
CA ARG A 22 -1.84 31.43 9.20
C ARG A 22 -1.84 29.91 9.34
N VAL A 23 -2.40 29.41 10.44
CA VAL A 23 -2.63 27.97 10.64
C VAL A 23 -4.06 27.65 10.22
N GLY A 24 -4.22 26.80 9.21
CA GLY A 24 -5.52 26.29 8.78
C GLY A 24 -5.68 24.84 9.24
N PHE A 25 -6.83 24.53 9.83
CA PHE A 25 -7.21 23.16 10.17
C PHE A 25 -8.04 22.59 9.04
N ILE A 26 -7.61 21.47 8.46
CA ILE A 26 -8.35 20.74 7.44
C ILE A 26 -8.85 19.45 8.06
N ALA A 27 -10.18 19.26 8.05
CA ALA A 27 -10.80 18.01 8.48
C ALA A 27 -10.81 17.03 7.29
N SER A 28 -9.76 16.21 7.18
CA SER A 28 -9.62 15.22 6.10
C SER A 28 -10.79 14.24 6.02
N ASP A 29 -11.37 13.87 7.15
CA ASP A 29 -12.56 12.99 7.19
C ASP A 29 -13.77 13.63 6.54
N VAL A 30 -14.00 14.93 6.80
CA VAL A 30 -15.09 15.68 6.19
C VAL A 30 -14.90 15.80 4.68
N ILE A 31 -13.65 15.97 4.21
CA ILE A 31 -13.35 15.99 2.78
C ILE A 31 -13.68 14.62 2.16
N ARG A 32 -13.24 13.53 2.80
CA ARG A 32 -13.46 12.17 2.33
C ARG A 32 -14.95 11.79 2.26
N GLU A 33 -15.75 12.25 3.21
CA GLU A 33 -17.18 11.92 3.30
C GLU A 33 -18.09 12.82 2.45
N LYS A 34 -17.76 14.10 2.31
CA LYS A 34 -18.66 15.09 1.69
C LYS A 34 -18.32 15.40 0.24
N PHE A 35 -17.08 15.19 -0.21
CA PHE A 35 -16.69 15.53 -1.59
C PHE A 35 -16.86 14.32 -2.53
N PRO A 36 -17.59 14.47 -3.65
CA PRO A 36 -17.85 13.38 -4.58
C PRO A 36 -16.57 12.84 -5.23
N GLU A 37 -15.55 13.69 -5.44
CA GLU A 37 -14.25 13.30 -6.00
C GLU A 37 -13.51 12.33 -5.08
N ALA A 38 -13.59 12.55 -3.76
CA ALA A 38 -12.98 11.66 -2.77
C ALA A 38 -13.67 10.29 -2.76
N LYS A 39 -15.01 10.25 -2.86
CA LYS A 39 -15.77 9.00 -3.00
C LYS A 39 -15.41 8.23 -4.28
N GLN A 40 -15.25 8.93 -5.40
CA GLN A 40 -14.83 8.31 -6.66
C GLN A 40 -13.40 7.76 -6.56
N ALA A 41 -12.48 8.49 -5.92
CA ALA A 41 -11.13 7.98 -5.66
C ALA A 41 -11.17 6.71 -4.79
N GLU A 42 -11.96 6.70 -3.73
CA GLU A 42 -12.14 5.53 -2.87
C GLU A 42 -12.75 4.33 -3.63
N GLN A 43 -13.74 4.57 -4.49
CA GLN A 43 -14.31 3.53 -5.35
C GLN A 43 -13.25 2.94 -6.30
N ARG A 44 -12.41 3.76 -6.93
CA ARG A 44 -11.31 3.29 -7.78
C ARG A 44 -10.33 2.43 -7.00
N ILE A 45 -9.94 2.86 -5.79
CA ILE A 45 -9.07 2.06 -4.92
C ILE A 45 -9.72 0.71 -4.59
N ARG A 46 -11.01 0.70 -4.22
CA ARG A 46 -11.75 -0.55 -3.97
C ARG A 46 -11.73 -1.47 -5.18
N SER A 47 -12.00 -0.95 -6.38
CA SER A 47 -11.97 -1.75 -7.62
C SER A 47 -10.61 -2.41 -7.86
N ILE A 48 -9.52 -1.67 -7.64
CA ILE A 48 -8.15 -2.17 -7.76
C ILE A 48 -7.86 -3.27 -6.72
N VAL A 49 -8.27 -3.05 -5.47
CA VAL A 49 -8.09 -4.03 -4.39
C VAL A 49 -8.87 -5.32 -4.69
N GLU A 50 -10.11 -5.21 -5.18
CA GLU A 50 -10.92 -6.38 -5.56
C GLU A 50 -10.32 -7.14 -6.75
N GLU A 51 -9.63 -6.47 -7.67
CA GLU A 51 -8.87 -7.12 -8.74
C GLU A 51 -7.72 -7.96 -8.18
N TRP A 52 -6.91 -7.38 -7.30
CA TRP A 52 -5.79 -8.13 -6.69
C TRP A 52 -6.27 -9.32 -5.86
N LYS A 53 -7.41 -9.21 -5.19
CA LYS A 53 -8.02 -10.35 -4.48
C LYS A 53 -8.41 -11.47 -5.43
N ARG A 54 -9.04 -11.15 -6.57
CA ARG A 54 -9.40 -12.15 -7.60
C ARG A 54 -8.15 -12.87 -8.13
N ASP A 55 -7.09 -12.13 -8.41
CA ASP A 55 -5.83 -12.73 -8.88
C ASP A 55 -5.25 -13.71 -7.86
N ILE A 56 -5.27 -13.36 -6.56
CA ILE A 56 -4.80 -14.22 -5.48
C ILE A 56 -5.66 -15.48 -5.37
N GLU A 57 -6.99 -15.34 -5.47
CA GLU A 57 -7.92 -16.46 -5.44
C GLU A 57 -7.70 -17.42 -6.62
N ASP A 58 -7.43 -16.91 -7.82
CA ASP A 58 -7.12 -17.71 -8.99
C ASP A 58 -5.79 -18.45 -8.84
N MET A 59 -4.76 -17.82 -8.26
CA MET A 59 -3.50 -18.50 -7.92
C MET A 59 -3.71 -19.60 -6.89
N GLU A 60 -4.56 -19.36 -5.88
CA GLU A 60 -4.90 -20.34 -4.85
C GLU A 60 -5.61 -21.57 -5.44
N LYS A 61 -6.60 -21.37 -6.31
CA LYS A 61 -7.26 -22.47 -7.03
C LYS A 61 -6.29 -23.30 -7.86
N ARG A 62 -5.33 -22.67 -8.54
CA ARG A 62 -4.29 -23.38 -9.30
C ARG A 62 -3.41 -24.23 -8.39
N ILE A 63 -3.00 -23.70 -7.23
CA ILE A 63 -2.22 -24.43 -6.23
C ILE A 63 -2.99 -25.64 -5.70
N GLU A 64 -4.27 -25.47 -5.38
CA GLU A 64 -5.13 -26.56 -4.89
C GLU A 64 -5.31 -27.67 -5.93
N ASN A 65 -5.58 -27.29 -7.19
CA ASN A 65 -5.69 -28.24 -8.28
C ASN A 65 -4.40 -29.03 -8.50
N LEU A 66 -3.24 -28.35 -8.48
CA LEU A 66 -1.96 -29.01 -8.65
C LEU A 66 -1.64 -29.95 -7.47
N LYS A 67 -1.95 -29.56 -6.23
CA LYS A 67 -1.86 -30.44 -5.06
C LYS A 67 -2.72 -31.68 -5.22
N PHE A 68 -3.95 -31.52 -5.70
CA PHE A 68 -4.86 -32.62 -5.95
C PHE A 68 -4.32 -33.58 -7.03
N GLU A 69 -3.81 -33.05 -8.14
CA GLU A 69 -3.18 -33.85 -9.20
C GLU A 69 -1.97 -34.62 -8.69
N ILE A 70 -1.12 -33.97 -7.89
CA ILE A 70 0.04 -34.62 -7.27
C ILE A 70 -0.41 -35.79 -6.41
N ASN A 71 -1.34 -35.57 -5.49
CA ASN A 71 -1.84 -36.61 -4.60
C ASN A 71 -2.45 -37.80 -5.36
N LYS A 72 -3.19 -37.52 -6.45
CA LYS A 72 -3.85 -38.55 -7.26
C LYS A 72 -2.85 -39.42 -8.03
N ASN A 73 -1.79 -38.82 -8.58
CA ASN A 73 -0.94 -39.48 -9.58
C ASN A 73 0.46 -39.86 -9.04
N ARG A 74 0.82 -39.50 -7.81
CA ARG A 74 2.15 -39.73 -7.22
C ARG A 74 2.63 -41.19 -7.26
N LEU A 75 1.74 -42.17 -7.28
CA LEU A 75 2.12 -43.59 -7.34
C LEU A 75 2.46 -44.06 -8.76
N ILE A 76 2.00 -43.32 -9.78
CA ILE A 76 2.15 -43.67 -11.21
C ILE A 76 3.35 -42.96 -11.81
N TRP A 77 3.64 -41.75 -11.32
CA TRP A 77 4.73 -40.92 -11.84
C TRP A 77 6.11 -41.47 -11.50
N THR A 78 7.03 -41.23 -12.42
CA THR A 78 8.47 -41.36 -12.22
C THR A 78 8.96 -40.31 -11.21
N GLU A 79 10.15 -40.52 -10.64
CA GLU A 79 10.74 -39.57 -9.70
C GLU A 79 10.98 -38.19 -10.32
N GLU A 80 11.34 -38.14 -11.61
CA GLU A 80 11.55 -36.86 -12.31
C GLU A 80 10.25 -36.08 -12.49
N GLU A 81 9.16 -36.77 -12.85
CA GLU A 81 7.83 -36.14 -12.98
C GLU A 81 7.32 -35.60 -11.63
N LYS A 82 7.53 -36.35 -10.53
CA LYS A 82 7.19 -35.89 -9.18
C LYS A 82 7.95 -34.63 -8.84
N LYS A 83 9.27 -34.64 -9.02
CA LYS A 83 10.15 -33.50 -8.73
C LYS A 83 9.74 -32.26 -9.55
N GLN A 84 9.42 -32.46 -10.83
CA GLN A 84 8.97 -31.37 -11.69
C GLN A 84 7.63 -30.77 -11.20
N LYS A 85 6.68 -31.61 -10.79
CA LYS A 85 5.38 -31.17 -10.27
C LYS A 85 5.48 -30.51 -8.89
N GLU A 86 6.33 -31.01 -8.01
CA GLU A 86 6.63 -30.39 -6.71
C GLU A 86 7.29 -29.02 -6.88
N LYS A 87 8.22 -28.90 -7.83
CA LYS A 87 8.83 -27.60 -8.18
C LYS A 87 7.80 -26.62 -8.74
N GLU A 88 6.92 -27.08 -9.64
CA GLU A 88 5.82 -26.26 -10.17
C GLU A 88 4.92 -25.73 -9.03
N LEU A 89 4.64 -26.59 -8.03
CA LEU A 89 3.86 -26.21 -6.86
C LEU A 89 4.58 -25.18 -5.98
N GLU A 90 5.88 -25.34 -5.76
CA GLU A 90 6.70 -24.39 -5.03
C GLU A 90 6.76 -23.03 -5.74
N ASP A 91 6.99 -23.04 -7.05
CA ASP A 91 7.03 -21.85 -7.89
C ASP A 91 5.71 -21.09 -7.85
N LEU A 92 4.56 -21.77 -7.98
CA LEU A 92 3.24 -21.14 -7.88
C LEU A 92 2.97 -20.57 -6.48
N THR A 93 3.35 -21.31 -5.43
CA THR A 93 3.18 -20.85 -4.04
C THR A 93 4.02 -19.59 -3.77
N THR A 94 5.25 -19.57 -4.28
CA THR A 94 6.16 -18.42 -4.18
C THR A 94 5.62 -17.23 -4.96
N GLN A 95 5.11 -17.44 -6.18
CA GLN A 95 4.49 -16.39 -6.97
C GLN A 95 3.29 -15.76 -6.26
N LYS A 96 2.40 -16.58 -5.65
CA LYS A 96 1.29 -16.08 -4.84
C LYS A 96 1.79 -15.22 -3.68
N LEU A 97 2.79 -15.70 -2.94
CA LEU A 97 3.36 -14.96 -1.82
C LEU A 97 3.95 -13.62 -2.26
N VAL A 98 4.82 -13.62 -3.28
CA VAL A 98 5.46 -12.41 -3.80
C VAL A 98 4.41 -11.42 -4.31
N TYR A 99 3.38 -11.90 -5.01
CA TYR A 99 2.29 -11.05 -5.48
C TYR A 99 1.54 -10.40 -4.31
N SER A 100 1.10 -11.19 -3.33
CA SER A 100 0.40 -10.67 -2.14
C SER A 100 1.24 -9.63 -1.38
N ARG A 101 2.54 -9.91 -1.18
CA ARG A 101 3.47 -8.99 -0.53
C ARG A 101 3.57 -7.68 -1.28
N LYS A 102 3.83 -7.75 -2.59
CA LYS A 102 3.95 -6.57 -3.47
C LYS A 102 2.70 -5.68 -3.46
N LYS A 103 1.52 -6.25 -3.20
CA LYS A 103 0.24 -5.51 -3.21
C LYS A 103 -0.19 -4.99 -1.84
N PHE A 104 0.13 -5.71 -0.76
CA PHE A 104 -0.45 -5.46 0.57
C PHE A 104 0.58 -5.19 1.67
N GLU A 105 1.88 -5.44 1.48
CA GLU A 105 2.87 -5.05 2.48
C GLU A 105 3.12 -3.53 2.41
N PRO A 106 3.13 -2.83 3.55
CA PRO A 106 3.69 -1.49 3.60
C PRO A 106 5.18 -1.57 3.25
N GLY A 107 5.62 -0.69 2.35
CA GLY A 107 7.05 -0.50 2.07
C GLY A 107 7.79 0.15 3.23
#